data_AF-A0A0V0GFM9-F1
#
_entry.id   AF-A0A0V0GFM9-F1
#
_cell.length_a   1.000
_cell.length_b   1.000
_cell.length_c   1.000
_cell.angle_alpha   90.00
_cell.angle_beta   90.00
_cell.angle_gamma   90.00
#
_symmetry.space_group_name_H-M   'P 1'
#
loop_
_entity.id
_entity.type
_entity.pdbx_description
1 polymer ?
#
loop_
_entity_poly.entity_id
_entity_poly.type
_entity_poly.pdbx_seq_one_letter_code
_entity_poly.pdbx_strand_id
1 'polypeptide(L)'
;EQLKERTILKLKGEQCSEFLQGLITNDIKVLNNQKAIYAMFLNTKGRILYDTIIYKTDCKNTFFLECDNACIGDVERHLKLYKVRRKIDISSGEHSVWVIFKPYIQENQDFKIELSEKCIICPDPRLPDLGYRAVVPQDANLVTNGNDGADISYKMYRYKL
;
A
#
# COMPACT_ATOMS: atom_id res chain seq x y z
N GLU A 1 4.60 -1.06 13.56
CA GLU A 1 4.86 -2.49 13.28
C GLU A 1 5.13 -2.66 11.79
N GLN A 2 6.15 -3.44 11.41
CA GLN A 2 6.39 -3.81 10.00
C GLN A 2 5.45 -4.96 9.61
N LEU A 3 4.75 -4.82 8.49
CA LEU A 3 3.86 -5.86 7.96
C LEU A 3 4.63 -6.75 6.99
N LYS A 4 5.23 -7.82 7.50
CA LYS A 4 6.05 -8.76 6.70
C LYS A 4 5.22 -9.57 5.69
N GLU A 5 3.94 -9.71 5.95
CA GLU A 5 2.96 -10.34 5.07
C GLU A 5 2.49 -9.42 3.94
N ARG A 6 2.88 -8.15 3.95
CA ARG A 6 2.54 -7.18 2.90
C ARG A 6 3.79 -6.76 2.15
N THR A 7 3.63 -6.53 0.85
CA THR A 7 4.73 -6.15 -0.03
C THR A 7 4.26 -5.12 -1.05
N ILE A 8 5.20 -4.44 -1.70
CA ILE A 8 4.95 -3.39 -2.67
C ILE A 8 5.41 -3.80 -4.06
N LEU A 9 4.51 -3.66 -5.02
CA LEU A 9 4.79 -3.61 -6.45
C LEU A 9 4.79 -2.15 -6.92
N LYS A 10 5.82 -1.76 -7.65
CA LYS A 10 5.95 -0.46 -8.30
C LYS A 10 5.52 -0.56 -9.75
N LEU A 11 4.60 0.30 -10.16
CA LEU A 11 4.14 0.41 -11.53
C LEU A 11 4.50 1.79 -12.06
N LYS A 12 5.23 1.87 -13.18
CA LYS A 12 5.67 3.14 -13.79
C LYS A 12 5.40 3.16 -15.28
N GLY A 13 4.72 4.19 -15.77
CA GLY A 13 4.43 4.33 -17.20
C GLY A 13 3.24 5.23 -17.47
N GLU A 14 3.23 5.92 -18.60
CA GLU A 14 2.24 6.97 -18.91
C GLU A 14 0.79 6.48 -18.84
N GLN A 15 0.57 5.21 -19.15
CA GLN A 15 -0.76 4.61 -19.18
C GLN A 15 -1.12 3.85 -17.88
N CYS A 16 -0.33 3.97 -16.81
CA CYS A 16 -0.57 3.23 -15.55
C CYS A 16 -1.95 3.47 -14.96
N SER A 17 -2.41 4.72 -14.95
CA SER A 17 -3.71 5.09 -14.35
C SER A 17 -4.86 4.42 -15.10
N GLU A 18 -4.91 4.56 -16.43
CA GLU A 18 -5.93 3.93 -17.29
C GLU A 18 -5.86 2.39 -17.21
N PHE A 19 -4.65 1.84 -17.18
CA PHE A 19 -4.43 0.41 -17.03
C PHE A 19 -4.98 -0.14 -15.71
N LEU A 20 -4.66 0.50 -14.58
CA LEU A 20 -5.17 0.10 -13.27
C LEU A 20 -6.69 0.25 -13.19
N GLN A 21 -7.25 1.34 -13.73
CA GLN A 21 -8.69 1.59 -13.72
C GLN A 21 -9.50 0.44 -14.35
N GLY A 22 -8.95 -0.24 -15.37
CA GLY A 22 -9.61 -1.37 -16.02
C GLY A 22 -9.54 -2.69 -15.26
N LEU A 23 -8.73 -2.78 -14.19
CA LEU A 23 -8.48 -4.03 -13.46
C LEU A 23 -8.96 -4.03 -12.02
N ILE A 24 -9.13 -2.85 -11.42
CA ILE A 24 -9.46 -2.69 -10.01
C ILE A 24 -10.94 -2.37 -9.81
N THR A 25 -11.47 -2.66 -8.62
CA THR A 25 -12.86 -2.38 -8.26
C THR A 25 -13.16 -0.93 -7.88
N ASN A 26 -12.14 -0.08 -7.75
CA ASN A 26 -12.28 1.31 -7.28
C ASN A 26 -11.88 2.33 -8.38
N ASP A 27 -12.19 3.61 -8.18
CA ASP A 27 -11.80 4.68 -9.09
C ASP A 27 -10.39 5.19 -8.77
N ILE A 28 -9.45 4.99 -9.70
CA ILE A 28 -8.06 5.44 -9.57
C ILE A 28 -7.96 6.96 -9.49
N LYS A 29 -8.94 7.71 -10.01
CA LYS A 29 -8.94 9.18 -10.01
C LYS A 29 -9.09 9.77 -8.61
N VAL A 30 -9.56 9.00 -7.63
CA VAL A 30 -9.60 9.42 -6.22
C VAL A 30 -8.19 9.77 -5.71
N LEU A 31 -7.15 9.12 -6.24
CA LEU A 31 -5.75 9.45 -5.96
C LEU A 31 -5.32 10.84 -6.44
N ASN A 32 -6.15 11.56 -7.21
CA ASN A 32 -5.88 12.97 -7.49
C ASN A 32 -5.96 13.84 -6.23
N ASN A 33 -6.82 13.45 -5.29
CA ASN A 33 -7.12 14.20 -4.07
C ASN A 33 -6.65 13.48 -2.79
N GLN A 34 -6.25 12.21 -2.89
CA GLN A 34 -5.85 11.37 -1.76
C GLN A 34 -4.54 10.65 -2.05
N LYS A 35 -3.83 10.22 -1.00
CA LYS A 35 -2.55 9.51 -1.13
C LYS A 35 -2.70 8.02 -1.39
N ALA A 36 -3.81 7.42 -0.96
CA ALA A 36 -4.05 5.98 -1.08
C ALA A 36 -5.53 5.66 -1.30
N ILE A 37 -5.80 4.53 -1.96
CA ILE A 37 -7.14 3.94 -2.09
C ILE A 37 -7.07 2.45 -1.81
N TYR A 38 -8.15 1.89 -1.26
CA TYR A 38 -8.34 0.44 -1.18
C TYR A 38 -9.10 -0.06 -2.40
N ALA A 39 -8.64 -1.15 -3.00
CA ALA A 39 -9.29 -1.76 -4.14
C ALA A 39 -9.05 -3.27 -4.16
N MET A 40 -9.76 -3.97 -5.04
CA MET A 40 -9.59 -5.39 -5.26
C MET A 40 -9.38 -5.68 -6.74
N PHE A 41 -8.68 -6.76 -7.04
CA PHE A 41 -8.65 -7.37 -8.37
C PHE A 41 -9.63 -8.53 -8.39
N LEU A 42 -10.44 -8.61 -9.44
CA LEU A 42 -11.43 -9.68 -9.61
C LEU A 42 -11.04 -10.59 -10.77
N ASN A 43 -11.55 -11.81 -10.75
CA ASN A 43 -11.57 -12.65 -11.94
C ASN A 43 -12.78 -12.31 -12.82
N THR A 44 -12.84 -12.93 -14.00
CA THR A 44 -13.94 -12.75 -14.97
C THR A 44 -15.30 -13.23 -14.46
N LYS A 45 -15.36 -13.95 -13.34
CA LYS A 45 -16.59 -14.37 -12.66
C LYS A 45 -16.96 -13.45 -11.49
N GLY A 46 -16.26 -12.32 -11.31
CA GLY A 46 -16.51 -11.36 -10.24
C GLY A 46 -16.02 -11.80 -8.85
N ARG A 47 -15.19 -12.85 -8.75
CA ARG A 47 -14.63 -13.27 -7.45
C ARG A 47 -13.31 -12.57 -7.18
N ILE A 48 -13.09 -12.24 -5.91
CA ILE A 48 -11.87 -11.57 -5.45
C ILE A 48 -10.67 -12.49 -5.70
N LEU A 49 -9.66 -11.96 -6.37
CA LEU A 49 -8.34 -12.57 -6.51
C LEU A 49 -7.40 -12.00 -5.44
N TYR A 50 -7.29 -10.67 -5.39
CA TYR A 50 -6.33 -9.98 -4.53
C TYR A 50 -6.96 -8.73 -3.94
N ASP A 51 -6.64 -8.44 -2.69
CA ASP A 51 -6.90 -7.14 -2.08
C ASP A 51 -5.66 -6.25 -2.19
N THR A 52 -5.86 -4.96 -2.40
CA THR A 52 -4.74 -4.04 -2.58
C THR A 52 -5.00 -2.66 -1.99
N ILE A 53 -3.92 -2.04 -1.51
CA ILE A 53 -3.90 -0.60 -1.28
C ILE A 53 -2.99 0.00 -2.34
N ILE A 54 -3.52 0.97 -3.10
CA ILE A 54 -2.77 1.65 -4.16
C ILE A 54 -2.41 3.04 -3.67
N TYR A 55 -1.13 3.37 -3.74
CA TYR A 55 -0.58 4.65 -3.33
C TYR A 55 -0.17 5.48 -4.54
N LYS A 56 -0.46 6.77 -4.47
CA LYS A 56 0.13 7.76 -5.36
C LYS A 56 1.51 8.12 -4.86
N THR A 57 2.47 8.14 -5.78
CA THR A 57 3.84 8.60 -5.51
C THR A 57 4.02 10.02 -6.04
N ASP A 58 5.05 10.72 -5.55
CA ASP A 58 5.41 12.05 -6.07
C ASP A 58 6.05 11.95 -7.47
N CYS A 59 6.50 10.76 -7.87
CA CYS A 59 6.99 10.49 -9.22
C CYS A 59 5.82 10.42 -10.21
N LYS A 60 5.89 11.22 -11.27
CA LYS A 60 4.86 11.23 -12.34
C LYS A 60 4.64 9.81 -12.88
N ASN A 61 3.37 9.46 -13.08
CA ASN A 61 2.95 8.19 -13.68
C ASN A 61 3.49 6.95 -12.95
N THR A 62 3.76 7.08 -11.65
CA THR A 62 4.27 6.00 -10.81
C THR A 62 3.32 5.76 -9.64
N PHE A 63 2.97 4.49 -9.44
CA PHE A 63 2.08 4.03 -8.38
C PHE A 63 2.74 2.90 -7.62
N PHE A 64 2.46 2.82 -6.32
CA PHE A 64 2.79 1.65 -5.51
C PHE A 64 1.51 0.86 -5.23
N LEU A 65 1.63 -0.46 -5.32
CA LEU A 65 0.54 -1.40 -5.14
C LEU A 65 0.94 -2.34 -4.01
N GLU A 66 0.32 -2.17 -2.84
CA GLU A 66 0.45 -3.08 -1.71
C GLU A 66 -0.42 -4.31 -1.94
N CYS A 67 0.17 -5.49 -1.80
CA CYS A 67 -0.54 -6.76 -1.85
C CYS A 67 0.02 -7.74 -0.80
N ASP A 68 -0.62 -8.90 -0.66
CA ASP A 68 -0.10 -9.98 0.16
C ASP A 68 1.21 -10.51 -0.45
N ASN A 69 2.24 -10.65 0.38
CA ASN A 69 3.54 -11.12 -0.05
C ASN A 69 3.48 -12.56 -0.60
N ALA A 70 2.55 -13.39 -0.11
CA ALA A 70 2.36 -14.74 -0.60
C ALA A 70 1.86 -14.80 -2.04
N CYS A 71 1.17 -13.75 -2.54
CA CYS A 71 0.60 -13.72 -3.89
C CYS A 71 1.33 -12.76 -4.85
N ILE A 72 2.48 -12.19 -4.47
CA ILE A 72 3.14 -11.15 -5.28
C ILE A 72 3.43 -11.60 -6.72
N GLY A 73 3.91 -12.83 -6.92
CA GLY A 73 4.20 -13.37 -8.25
C GLY A 73 2.95 -13.58 -9.11
N ASP A 74 1.82 -13.93 -8.48
CA ASP A 74 0.54 -14.07 -9.16
C ASP A 74 -0.07 -12.72 -9.53
N VAL A 75 0.06 -11.70 -8.67
CA VAL A 75 -0.32 -10.32 -8.98
C VAL A 75 0.51 -9.80 -10.14
N GLU A 76 1.84 -9.98 -10.10
CA GLU A 76 2.74 -9.54 -11.17
C GLU A 76 2.40 -10.22 -12.51
N ARG A 77 2.17 -11.54 -12.49
CA ARG A 77 1.74 -12.31 -13.68
C ARG A 77 0.39 -11.81 -14.20
N HIS A 78 -0.57 -11.54 -13.32
CA HIS A 78 -1.87 -11.00 -13.69
C HIS A 78 -1.73 -9.63 -14.36
N LEU A 79 -0.95 -8.71 -13.78
CA LEU A 79 -0.69 -7.40 -14.38
C LEU A 79 0.01 -7.53 -15.75
N LYS A 80 1.02 -8.40 -15.87
CA LYS A 80 1.72 -8.67 -17.13
C LYS A 80 0.80 -9.21 -18.22
N LEU A 81 -0.17 -10.07 -17.87
CA LEU A 81 -1.16 -10.62 -18.80
C LEU A 81 -2.02 -9.51 -19.43
N TYR A 82 -2.43 -8.50 -18.66
CA TYR A 82 -3.31 -7.43 -19.15
C TYR A 82 -2.55 -6.20 -19.68
N LYS A 83 -1.25 -6.09 -19.44
CA LYS A 83 -0.41 -4.95 -19.88
C LYS A 83 -0.21 -4.88 -21.40
N VAL A 84 -0.56 -5.91 -22.19
CA VAL A 84 -0.24 -6.05 -23.63
C VAL A 84 -0.15 -4.72 -24.40
N ARG A 85 1.02 -4.46 -25.02
CA ARG A 85 1.37 -3.24 -25.77
C ARG A 85 1.44 -1.92 -24.98
N ARG A 86 1.16 -1.90 -23.67
CA ARG A 86 1.36 -0.72 -22.81
C ARG A 86 2.81 -0.68 -22.29
N LYS A 87 3.43 0.51 -22.33
CA LYS A 87 4.78 0.76 -21.79
C LYS A 87 4.70 1.05 -20.29
N ILE A 88 4.56 0.00 -19.48
CA ILE A 88 4.40 0.06 -18.01
C ILE A 88 5.42 -0.84 -17.31
N ASP A 89 6.45 -0.29 -16.71
CA ASP A 89 7.42 -1.07 -15.93
C ASP A 89 6.79 -1.54 -14.62
N ILE A 90 7.02 -2.81 -14.27
CA ILE A 90 6.51 -3.45 -13.05
C ILE A 90 7.73 -4.02 -12.32
N SER A 91 7.98 -3.59 -11.08
CA SER A 91 9.07 -4.08 -10.24
C SER A 91 8.62 -4.32 -8.80
N SER A 92 9.25 -5.28 -8.11
CA SER A 92 8.96 -5.64 -6.72
C SER A 92 10.17 -5.39 -5.81
N GLY A 93 9.92 -5.27 -4.50
CA GLY A 93 10.97 -5.47 -3.49
C GLY A 93 11.85 -4.26 -3.18
N GLU A 94 11.48 -3.06 -3.61
CA GLU A 94 12.21 -1.82 -3.27
C GLU A 94 11.76 -1.20 -1.93
N HIS A 95 10.55 -1.55 -1.45
CA HIS A 95 9.92 -0.90 -0.30
C HIS A 95 9.33 -1.94 0.66
N SER A 96 9.18 -1.53 1.91
CA SER A 96 8.54 -2.26 2.99
C SER A 96 7.28 -1.55 3.45
N VAL A 97 6.30 -2.31 3.94
CA VAL A 97 5.02 -1.79 4.43
C VAL A 97 5.03 -1.79 5.95
N TRP A 98 4.61 -0.67 6.52
CA TRP A 98 4.51 -0.46 7.95
C TRP A 98 3.12 0.05 8.30
N VAL A 99 2.73 -0.24 9.53
CA VAL A 99 1.53 0.33 10.14
C VAL A 99 1.88 1.07 11.41
N ILE A 100 1.27 2.25 11.54
CA ILE A 100 1.27 3.07 12.76
C ILE A 100 -0.18 3.06 13.24
N PHE A 101 -0.43 2.21 14.22
CA PHE A 101 -1.70 2.11 14.89
C PHE A 101 -1.44 2.33 16.37
N LYS A 102 -2.45 2.75 17.11
CA LYS A 102 -2.38 2.76 18.56
C LYS A 102 -3.46 1.84 19.10
N PRO A 103 -3.20 1.13 20.20
CA PRO A 103 -4.28 0.64 21.06
C PRO A 103 -4.88 1.76 21.93
N TYR A 104 -4.17 2.89 22.16
CA TYR A 104 -4.63 4.07 22.90
C TYR A 104 -4.00 5.36 22.34
N ILE A 105 -4.75 6.19 21.61
CA ILE A 105 -4.33 7.55 21.23
C ILE A 105 -4.79 8.50 22.33
N GLN A 106 -3.87 8.99 23.18
CA GLN A 106 -4.05 10.35 23.70
C GLN A 106 -3.78 11.31 22.54
N GLU A 107 -4.73 12.22 22.30
CA GLU A 107 -4.97 12.99 21.07
C GLU A 107 -3.81 13.89 20.57
N ASN A 108 -2.65 13.96 21.22
CA ASN A 108 -1.63 14.97 20.92
C ASN A 108 -0.20 14.42 20.88
N GLN A 109 0.05 13.37 20.10
CA GLN A 109 1.42 13.04 19.69
C GLN A 109 1.58 13.30 18.20
N ASP A 110 2.18 14.45 17.89
CA ASP A 110 2.74 14.75 16.59
C ASP A 110 3.83 13.72 16.29
N PHE A 111 3.49 12.70 15.51
CA PHE A 111 4.49 11.81 14.92
C PHE A 111 5.29 12.63 13.92
N LYS A 112 6.38 13.27 14.37
CA LYS A 112 7.44 13.77 13.50
C LYS A 112 8.20 12.58 12.94
N ILE A 113 7.69 12.00 11.87
CA ILE A 113 8.47 11.10 11.04
C ILE A 113 9.27 12.00 10.13
N GLU A 114 10.59 12.02 10.29
CA GLU A 114 11.49 12.61 9.31
C GLU A 114 11.34 11.79 8.03
N LEU A 115 10.45 12.25 7.16
CA LEU A 115 10.19 11.66 5.87
C LEU A 115 11.44 11.91 5.04
N SER A 116 12.20 10.86 4.74
CA SER A 116 13.01 10.90 3.53
C SER A 116 12.06 11.12 2.35
N GLU A 117 12.51 11.82 1.31
CA GLU A 117 11.69 12.18 0.13
C GLU A 117 11.08 10.97 -0.61
N LYS A 118 11.36 9.74 -0.16
CA LYS A 118 10.91 8.48 -0.75
C LYS A 118 9.89 7.71 0.11
N CYS A 119 9.52 8.23 1.28
CA CYS A 119 8.54 7.60 2.16
C CYS A 119 7.12 8.13 1.88
N ILE A 120 6.13 7.23 1.85
CA ILE A 120 4.71 7.61 1.80
C ILE A 120 4.08 7.30 3.14
N ILE A 121 3.45 8.28 3.78
CA ILE A 121 2.65 8.09 4.99
C ILE A 121 1.27 8.70 4.79
N CYS A 122 0.24 7.92 5.08
CA CYS A 122 -1.15 8.31 4.89
C CYS A 122 -2.09 7.53 5.83
N PRO A 123 -3.30 8.05 6.12
CA PRO A 123 -4.33 7.28 6.81
C PRO A 123 -4.64 5.99 6.06
N ASP A 124 -5.00 4.93 6.77
CA ASP A 124 -5.45 3.69 6.14
C ASP A 124 -6.77 3.95 5.38
N PRO A 125 -6.82 3.68 4.05
CA PRO A 125 -7.97 4.05 3.24
C PRO A 125 -9.20 3.14 3.46
N ARG A 126 -9.08 2.09 4.29
CA ARG A 126 -10.19 1.17 4.57
C ARG A 126 -11.06 1.64 5.72
N LEU A 127 -10.42 2.06 6.81
CA LEU A 127 -11.07 2.47 8.04
C LEU A 127 -10.11 3.37 8.84
N PRO A 128 -10.52 4.56 9.28
CA PRO A 128 -9.66 5.46 10.07
C PRO A 128 -9.07 4.80 11.32
N ASP A 129 -9.83 3.91 11.97
CA ASP A 129 -9.40 3.22 13.20
C ASP A 129 -8.25 2.24 12.95
N LEU A 130 -7.97 1.85 11.69
CA LEU A 130 -6.81 1.03 11.34
C LEU A 130 -5.48 1.80 11.44
N GLY A 131 -5.54 3.11 11.68
CA GLY A 131 -4.39 3.99 11.84
C GLY A 131 -3.83 4.47 10.51
N TYR A 132 -2.50 4.51 10.43
CA TYR A 132 -1.77 5.01 9.26
C TYR A 132 -0.97 3.90 8.60
N ARG A 133 -0.91 3.95 7.27
CA ARG A 133 -0.04 3.15 6.43
C ARG A 133 1.22 3.95 6.09
N ALA A 134 2.36 3.28 6.16
CA ALA A 134 3.64 3.82 5.74
C ALA A 134 4.33 2.87 4.74
N VAL A 135 4.75 3.42 3.59
CA VAL A 135 5.58 2.74 2.59
C VAL A 135 6.97 3.34 2.67
N VAL A 136 7.95 2.51 3.00
CA VAL A 136 9.31 2.96 3.34
C VAL A 136 10.33 2.19 2.50
N PRO A 137 11.29 2.87 1.84
CA PRO A 137 12.40 2.21 1.16
C PRO A 137 13.15 1.25 2.09
N GLN A 138 13.56 0.09 1.58
CA GLN A 138 14.23 -0.93 2.41
C GLN A 138 15.59 -0.48 2.95
N ASP A 139 16.24 0.48 2.29
CA ASP A 139 17.52 1.08 2.69
C ASP A 139 17.38 2.21 3.72
N ALA A 140 16.14 2.59 4.07
CA ALA A 140 15.90 3.65 5.05
C ALA A 140 16.03 3.13 6.49
N ASN A 141 16.77 3.88 7.31
CA ASN A 141 16.84 3.64 8.76
C ASN A 141 15.58 4.19 9.43
N LEU A 142 14.66 3.32 9.80
CA LEU A 142 13.52 3.69 10.64
C LEU A 142 13.93 3.61 12.12
N VAL A 143 13.97 4.76 12.79
CA VAL A 143 14.08 4.80 14.25
C VAL A 143 12.69 4.55 14.83
N THR A 144 12.40 3.31 15.20
CA THR A 144 11.16 2.97 15.89
C THR A 144 11.28 3.32 17.38
N ASN A 145 10.95 4.56 17.74
CA ASN A 145 10.82 4.97 19.16
C ASN A 145 9.56 4.39 19.84
N GLY A 146 8.76 3.59 19.12
CA GLY A 146 7.59 2.91 19.65
C GLY A 146 7.98 1.52 20.14
N ASN A 147 8.03 1.34 21.46
CA ASN A 147 8.16 0.08 22.19
C ASN A 147 7.94 -1.19 21.35
N ASP A 148 8.91 -2.11 21.39
CA ASP A 148 8.73 -3.56 21.16
C ASP A 148 7.74 -4.22 22.17
N GLY A 149 6.92 -3.41 22.86
CA GLY A 149 6.02 -3.77 23.95
C GLY A 149 4.57 -3.38 23.68
N ALA A 150 4.11 -3.41 22.44
CA ALA A 150 2.67 -3.46 22.18
C ALA A 150 2.16 -4.85 22.60
N ASP A 151 1.41 -4.94 23.70
CA ASP A 151 0.82 -6.19 24.21
C ASP A 151 -0.12 -6.89 23.20
N ILE A 152 -0.49 -6.22 22.11
CA ILE A 152 -1.43 -6.69 21.09
C ILE A 152 -0.81 -6.45 19.71
N SER A 153 -0.64 -7.52 18.93
CA SER A 153 -0.20 -7.42 17.53
C SER A 153 -1.23 -6.70 16.66
N TYR A 154 -0.78 -6.04 15.59
CA TYR A 154 -1.69 -5.39 14.65
C TYR A 154 -2.77 -6.35 14.11
N LYS A 155 -2.41 -7.62 13.90
CA LYS A 155 -3.36 -8.66 13.50
C LYS A 155 -4.52 -8.81 14.49
N MET A 156 -4.22 -8.87 15.79
CA MET A 156 -5.25 -8.96 16.84
C MET A 156 -6.06 -7.67 16.94
N TYR A 157 -5.42 -6.51 16.79
CA TYR A 157 -6.09 -5.21 16.76
C TYR A 157 -7.14 -5.14 15.65
N ARG A 158 -6.80 -5.58 14.43
CA ARG A 158 -7.74 -5.62 13.29
C ARG A 158 -8.98 -6.47 13.51
N TYR A 159 -8.88 -7.57 14.28
CA TYR A 159 -10.02 -8.44 14.56
C TYR A 159 -10.94 -7.90 15.66
N LYS A 160 -10.50 -6.91 16.43
CA LYS A 160 -11.29 -6.28 17.50
C LYS A 160 -12.11 -5.08 17.01
N LEU A 161 -11.71 -4.47 15.89
CA LEU A 161 -12.47 -3.44 15.20
C LEU A 161 -13.62 -4.06 14.41
#